data_AF-A0A833ELP3-F1
#
_entry.id   AF-A0A833ELP3-F1
#
_cell.length_a   1.000
_cell.length_b   1.000
_cell.length_c   1.000
_cell.angle_alpha   90.00
_cell.angle_beta   90.00
_cell.angle_gamma   90.00
#
_symmetry.space_group_name_H-M   'P 1'
#
loop_
_entity.id
_entity.type
_entity.pdbx_description
1 polymer ?
#
loop_
_entity_poly.entity_id
_entity_poly.type
_entity_poly.pdbx_seq_one_letter_code
_entity_poly.pdbx_strand_id
1 'polypeptide(L)'
;MKNNSFIFACLTFSLTISVHYITAQPKDHVNPESVIQAIDQGIAYFYSINTYGGYVYDVTTDLQERWGENRVDEHTIEVQPPGTPAVGMTFLRGYGVTGNSKHLQAAKDAAFALIRGQNDWGGWEHTINFKHPQTRRVSFDDDQTQSAIRFLMALDQHVDDDSLTTAINKALQMMLDSQLENGGWPHKYPVQGNYHDYATFNDHGINDCIRTMIDAVRYYDKEEYRESLKKAGRFMMISQLPPPQSGWAQQYNAYLQPAWARDFEPPAVCPAVTVNNLFTLMDLYAFTNNSLYLKPIPDAIRWLDEIRLPNGKWARFVAIGTGEALYFDRGRIRVNSTDELHIERRTGYGYESNLAVRLQQAKDRFSAIRNKSTTTKPEVSREHQLQKLISEVKVILAAQDEHGRWVTKNDRFKKYVPGVRWNGEYRVADRIKSSVFNRNINALCAYLELTKER
;
A
#
# COMPACT_ATOMS: atom_id res chain seq x y z
N MET A 1 -78.62 57.52 23.23
CA MET A 1 -79.28 56.20 23.09
C MET A 1 -78.22 55.17 22.71
N LYS A 2 -78.04 54.14 23.56
CA LYS A 2 -77.44 52.80 23.33
C LYS A 2 -75.97 52.75 22.85
N ASN A 3 -75.05 51.94 23.40
CA ASN A 3 -75.17 50.55 23.86
C ASN A 3 -74.03 50.14 24.82
N ASN A 4 -74.33 49.11 25.63
CA ASN A 4 -73.49 48.45 26.64
C ASN A 4 -72.30 47.67 26.05
N SER A 5 -71.21 47.54 26.82
CA SER A 5 -70.14 46.57 26.60
C SER A 5 -69.99 45.65 27.81
N PHE A 6 -70.08 44.34 27.58
CA PHE A 6 -69.83 43.25 28.52
C PHE A 6 -68.34 42.85 28.47
N ILE A 7 -67.80 42.51 29.65
CA ILE A 7 -66.44 42.01 29.89
C ILE A 7 -66.45 40.48 29.78
N PHE A 8 -65.49 39.90 29.05
CA PHE A 8 -65.15 38.47 29.12
C PHE A 8 -63.66 38.31 29.41
N ALA A 9 -63.34 37.61 30.49
CA ALA A 9 -61.98 37.26 30.90
C ALA A 9 -61.65 35.85 30.37
N CYS A 10 -60.52 35.71 29.65
CA CYS A 10 -59.96 34.42 29.26
C CYS A 10 -58.70 34.12 30.10
N LEU A 11 -58.77 33.08 30.93
CA LEU A 11 -57.61 32.45 31.55
C LEU A 11 -56.91 31.53 30.55
N THR A 12 -55.61 31.75 30.32
CA THR A 12 -54.75 30.83 29.56
C THR A 12 -53.90 29.98 30.51
N PHE A 13 -54.11 28.67 30.50
CA PHE A 13 -53.29 27.67 31.20
C PHE A 13 -52.10 27.30 30.30
N SER A 14 -50.85 27.51 30.76
CA SER A 14 -49.65 27.03 30.07
C SER A 14 -49.19 25.71 30.68
N LEU A 15 -49.20 24.64 29.88
CA LEU A 15 -48.72 23.30 30.24
C LEU A 15 -47.27 23.15 29.74
N THR A 16 -46.30 23.10 30.64
CA THR A 16 -44.89 22.82 30.30
C THR A 16 -44.65 21.31 30.25
N ILE A 17 -44.44 20.77 29.04
CA ILE A 17 -44.00 19.39 28.84
C ILE A 17 -42.47 19.38 28.84
N SER A 18 -41.87 18.91 29.92
CA SER A 18 -40.42 18.66 30.00
C SER A 18 -40.08 17.35 29.29
N VAL A 19 -39.62 17.44 28.04
CA VAL A 19 -39.08 16.30 27.30
C VAL A 19 -37.67 15.99 27.83
N HIS A 20 -37.55 14.97 28.68
CA HIS A 20 -36.25 14.38 29.01
C HIS A 20 -35.78 13.53 27.83
N TYR A 21 -34.83 14.05 27.05
CA TYR A 21 -34.05 13.24 26.12
C TYR A 21 -33.10 12.34 26.91
N ILE A 22 -33.53 11.10 27.20
CA ILE A 22 -32.60 10.02 27.53
C ILE A 22 -31.94 9.62 26.21
N THR A 23 -30.78 10.21 25.91
CA THR A 23 -29.88 9.64 24.91
C THR A 23 -29.24 8.40 25.51
N ALA A 24 -29.77 7.23 25.19
CA ALA A 24 -29.07 5.98 25.45
C ALA A 24 -27.76 6.00 24.66
N GLN A 25 -26.63 6.19 25.34
CA GLN A 25 -25.33 6.05 24.70
C GLN A 25 -25.15 4.60 24.24
N PRO A 26 -24.56 4.36 23.05
CA PRO A 26 -24.34 3.00 22.55
C PRO A 26 -23.41 2.23 23.52
N LYS A 27 -23.84 1.05 23.95
CA LYS A 27 -23.19 0.16 24.94
C LYS A 27 -21.83 -0.42 24.52
N ASP A 28 -21.30 -0.03 23.37
CA ASP A 28 -20.09 -0.62 22.76
C ASP A 28 -18.94 0.39 22.62
N HIS A 29 -18.60 1.09 23.70
CA HIS A 29 -17.45 2.00 23.69
C HIS A 29 -16.15 1.25 24.07
N VAL A 30 -15.08 1.46 23.30
CA VAL A 30 -13.72 1.06 23.70
C VAL A 30 -13.08 2.25 24.41
N ASN A 31 -12.42 2.07 25.56
CA ASN A 31 -11.79 3.19 26.25
C ASN A 31 -10.63 3.77 25.40
N PRO A 32 -10.62 5.06 25.03
CA PRO A 32 -9.51 5.67 24.30
C PRO A 32 -8.17 5.55 25.03
N GLU A 33 -8.15 5.58 26.37
CA GLU A 33 -6.92 5.42 27.15
C GLU A 33 -6.31 4.03 26.99
N SER A 34 -7.14 2.97 26.97
CA SER A 34 -6.64 1.61 26.72
C SER A 34 -6.08 1.45 25.31
N VAL A 35 -6.63 2.19 24.34
CA VAL A 35 -6.13 2.21 22.97
C VAL A 35 -4.78 2.92 22.88
N ILE A 36 -4.62 4.07 23.55
CA ILE A 36 -3.34 4.78 23.65
C ILE A 36 -2.30 3.89 24.33
N GLN A 37 -2.62 3.25 25.44
CA GLN A 37 -1.73 2.33 26.15
C GLN A 37 -1.27 1.18 25.23
N ALA A 38 -2.19 0.58 24.46
CA ALA A 38 -1.85 -0.48 23.54
C ALA A 38 -0.93 -0.02 22.40
N ILE A 39 -1.14 1.20 21.89
CA ILE A 39 -0.23 1.83 20.91
C ILE A 39 1.16 2.00 21.54
N ASP A 40 1.24 2.62 22.72
CA ASP A 40 2.50 2.89 23.42
C ASP A 40 3.29 1.60 23.68
N GLN A 41 2.62 0.55 24.19
CA GLN A 41 3.25 -0.74 24.47
C GLN A 41 3.70 -1.45 23.19
N GLY A 42 2.87 -1.42 22.14
CA GLY A 42 3.20 -2.03 20.86
C GLY A 42 4.40 -1.36 20.19
N ILE A 43 4.42 -0.03 20.16
CA ILE A 43 5.54 0.74 19.62
C ILE A 43 6.80 0.53 20.45
N ALA A 44 6.70 0.59 21.78
CA ALA A 44 7.85 0.36 22.66
C ALA A 44 8.47 -1.04 22.45
N TYR A 45 7.64 -2.07 22.30
CA TYR A 45 8.13 -3.41 22.00
C TYR A 45 8.84 -3.48 20.64
N PHE A 46 8.20 -3.00 19.56
CA PHE A 46 8.82 -3.01 18.23
C PHE A 46 10.11 -2.19 18.23
N TYR A 47 10.12 -1.03 18.87
CA TYR A 47 11.33 -0.23 19.00
C TYR A 47 12.46 -0.99 19.71
N SER A 48 12.16 -1.85 20.69
CA SER A 48 13.18 -2.63 21.42
C SER A 48 13.89 -3.73 20.61
N ILE A 49 13.29 -4.21 19.50
CA ILE A 49 13.81 -5.33 18.70
C ILE A 49 14.52 -4.89 17.41
N ASN A 50 14.72 -3.59 17.23
CA ASN A 50 15.32 -3.02 16.01
C ASN A 50 16.74 -3.54 15.73
N THR A 51 17.15 -3.47 14.46
CA THR A 51 18.54 -3.65 14.02
C THR A 51 19.02 -2.32 13.46
N TYR A 52 19.86 -1.60 14.21
CA TYR A 52 20.34 -0.25 13.85
C TYR A 52 19.20 0.74 13.47
N GLY A 53 18.07 0.64 14.15
CA GLY A 53 16.85 1.42 13.86
C GLY A 53 15.91 0.77 12.84
N GLY A 54 16.33 -0.24 12.09
CA GLY A 54 15.51 -0.89 11.06
C GLY A 54 14.90 -2.23 11.44
N TYR A 55 14.10 -2.77 10.51
CA TYR A 55 13.18 -3.89 10.75
C TYR A 55 13.15 -4.88 9.57
N VAL A 56 12.83 -6.14 9.87
CA VAL A 56 12.59 -7.22 8.89
C VAL A 56 11.09 -7.54 8.82
N TYR A 57 10.67 -8.55 8.06
CA TYR A 57 9.24 -8.91 7.98
C TYR A 57 8.80 -9.65 9.24
N ASP A 58 9.55 -10.68 9.62
CA ASP A 58 9.19 -11.59 10.70
C ASP A 58 10.40 -11.90 11.58
N VAL A 59 10.16 -12.01 12.89
CA VAL A 59 11.13 -12.51 13.87
C VAL A 59 10.50 -13.60 14.72
N THR A 60 11.30 -14.59 15.13
CA THR A 60 10.86 -15.59 16.12
C THR A 60 10.71 -14.94 17.50
N THR A 61 9.90 -15.53 18.38
CA THR A 61 9.62 -14.97 19.71
C THR A 61 10.83 -14.94 20.65
N ASP A 62 11.85 -15.77 20.37
CA ASP A 62 13.17 -15.77 21.02
C ASP A 62 14.19 -14.83 20.36
N LEU A 63 13.77 -14.12 19.30
CA LEU A 63 14.55 -13.17 18.49
C LEU A 63 15.80 -13.77 17.80
N GLN A 64 15.93 -15.10 17.79
CA GLN A 64 17.08 -15.80 17.21
C GLN A 64 17.06 -15.83 15.68
N GLU A 65 15.87 -15.74 15.09
CA GLU A 65 15.73 -15.76 13.64
C GLU A 65 14.98 -14.55 13.10
N ARG A 66 15.47 -14.06 11.97
CA ARG A 66 15.00 -12.87 11.27
C ARG A 66 14.76 -13.22 9.81
N TRP A 67 13.64 -12.74 9.28
CA TRP A 67 13.17 -13.10 7.96
C TRP A 67 12.66 -11.88 7.20
N GLY A 68 13.15 -11.74 5.98
CA GLY A 68 12.48 -11.04 4.90
C GLY A 68 11.78 -12.04 3.98
N GLU A 69 11.98 -11.90 2.66
CA GLU A 69 11.64 -12.97 1.72
C GLU A 69 12.40 -14.27 2.01
N ASN A 70 13.65 -14.12 2.48
CA ASN A 70 14.51 -15.19 2.92
C ASN A 70 14.99 -14.92 4.35
N ARG A 71 15.62 -15.91 4.98
CA ARG A 71 16.28 -15.71 6.27
C ARG A 71 17.45 -14.74 6.09
N VAL A 72 17.59 -13.79 7.01
CA VAL A 72 18.65 -12.78 7.02
C VAL A 72 19.42 -12.79 8.34
N ASP A 73 20.62 -12.18 8.35
CA ASP A 73 21.46 -12.07 9.55
C ASP A 73 21.02 -10.93 10.49
N GLU A 74 21.65 -10.83 11.66
CA GLU A 74 21.35 -9.78 12.65
C GLU A 74 21.80 -8.36 12.24
N HIS A 75 22.48 -8.21 11.10
CA HIS A 75 22.95 -6.94 10.55
C HIS A 75 22.17 -6.49 9.31
N THR A 76 21.09 -7.18 8.98
CA THR A 76 20.28 -6.91 7.79
C THR A 76 18.88 -6.44 8.17
N ILE A 77 18.41 -5.41 7.47
CA ILE A 77 17.03 -4.91 7.56
C ILE A 77 16.37 -4.94 6.18
N GLU A 78 15.04 -4.93 6.17
CA GLU A 78 14.22 -4.91 4.96
C GLU A 78 13.83 -3.47 4.63
N VAL A 79 14.05 -3.06 3.39
CA VAL A 79 13.50 -1.80 2.84
C VAL A 79 12.12 -2.05 2.26
N GLN A 80 11.91 -3.22 1.66
CA GLN A 80 10.60 -3.62 1.15
C GLN A 80 9.55 -3.65 2.27
N PRO A 81 8.34 -3.10 2.06
CA PRO A 81 7.22 -3.29 2.98
C PRO A 81 6.89 -4.79 3.16
N PRO A 82 6.55 -5.24 4.38
CA PRO A 82 6.17 -4.45 5.55
C PRO A 82 7.35 -4.05 6.46
N GLY A 83 8.59 -4.07 5.97
CA GLY A 83 9.80 -3.76 6.72
C GLY A 83 9.96 -2.29 7.14
N THR A 84 11.20 -1.81 7.10
CA THR A 84 11.65 -0.58 7.77
C THR A 84 10.84 0.66 7.44
N PRO A 85 10.58 1.04 6.17
CA PRO A 85 9.81 2.24 5.86
C PRO A 85 8.37 2.17 6.36
N ALA A 86 7.74 1.00 6.28
CA ALA A 86 6.37 0.79 6.73
C ALA A 86 6.26 0.87 8.26
N VAL A 87 7.21 0.26 8.98
CA VAL A 87 7.29 0.36 10.45
C VAL A 87 7.57 1.79 10.89
N GLY A 88 8.51 2.47 10.24
CA GLY A 88 8.81 3.89 10.51
C GLY A 88 7.59 4.79 10.31
N MET A 89 6.84 4.60 9.22
CA MET A 89 5.59 5.31 8.97
C MET A 89 4.54 5.02 10.06
N THR A 90 4.47 3.78 10.54
CA THR A 90 3.58 3.40 11.64
C THR A 90 3.96 4.08 12.95
N PHE A 91 5.26 4.21 13.27
CA PHE A 91 5.70 4.99 14.42
C PHE A 91 5.31 6.47 14.29
N LEU A 92 5.53 7.06 13.11
CA LEU A 92 5.17 8.45 12.85
C LEU A 92 3.66 8.69 12.99
N ARG A 93 2.83 7.76 12.51
CA ARG A 93 1.37 7.83 12.74
C ARG A 93 1.01 7.72 14.22
N GLY A 94 1.66 6.80 14.95
CA GLY A 94 1.51 6.69 16.39
C GLY A 94 1.82 8.00 17.11
N TYR A 95 2.90 8.70 16.71
CA TYR A 95 3.20 10.05 17.19
C TYR A 95 2.10 11.05 16.86
N GLY A 96 1.63 11.11 15.62
CA GLY A 96 0.59 12.07 15.20
C GLY A 96 -0.71 11.96 16.00
N VAL A 97 -1.09 10.74 16.41
CA VAL A 97 -2.33 10.50 17.16
C VAL A 97 -2.16 10.68 18.68
N THR A 98 -1.01 10.28 19.23
CA THR A 98 -0.78 10.24 20.69
C THR A 98 -0.02 11.46 21.23
N GLY A 99 0.76 12.14 20.39
CA GLY A 99 1.71 13.18 20.80
C GLY A 99 2.95 12.65 21.54
N ASN A 100 3.11 11.33 21.68
CA ASN A 100 4.19 10.73 22.45
C ASN A 100 5.54 10.86 21.70
N SER A 101 6.45 11.68 22.23
CA SER A 101 7.76 11.94 21.61
C SER A 101 8.65 10.71 21.45
N LYS A 102 8.43 9.63 22.21
CA LYS A 102 9.14 8.36 22.02
C LYS A 102 8.76 7.69 20.69
N HIS A 103 7.54 7.87 20.21
CA HIS A 103 7.12 7.38 18.89
C HIS A 103 7.84 8.14 17.78
N LEU A 104 7.97 9.46 17.92
CA LEU A 104 8.75 10.27 16.98
C LEU A 104 10.22 9.86 16.97
N GLN A 105 10.81 9.59 18.14
CA GLN A 105 12.18 9.10 18.22
C GLN A 105 12.35 7.75 17.50
N ALA A 106 11.43 6.80 17.71
CA ALA A 106 11.46 5.52 16.99
C ALA A 106 11.34 5.70 15.47
N ALA A 107 10.51 6.64 15.00
CA ALA A 107 10.44 7.00 13.58
C ALA A 107 11.76 7.59 13.06
N LYS A 108 12.38 8.52 13.81
CA LYS A 108 13.68 9.09 13.44
C LYS A 108 14.77 8.02 13.31
N ASP A 109 14.83 7.07 14.23
CA ASP A 109 15.83 6.00 14.18
C ASP A 109 15.61 5.04 13.00
N ALA A 110 14.36 4.76 12.64
CA ALA A 110 14.03 4.04 11.41
C ALA A 110 14.45 4.82 10.14
N ALA A 111 14.27 6.14 10.13
CA ALA A 111 14.72 6.99 9.04
C ALA A 111 16.25 7.02 8.93
N PHE A 112 16.97 7.13 10.05
CA PHE A 112 18.43 7.10 10.05
C PHE A 112 18.99 5.75 9.58
N ALA A 113 18.31 4.64 9.87
CA ALA A 113 18.67 3.33 9.32
C ALA A 113 18.62 3.34 7.78
N LEU A 114 17.57 3.95 7.19
CA LEU A 114 17.43 4.10 5.75
C LEU A 114 18.45 5.08 5.18
N ILE A 115 18.69 6.23 5.82
CA ILE A 115 19.69 7.22 5.38
C ILE A 115 21.08 6.58 5.34
N ARG A 116 21.46 5.83 6.38
CA ARG A 116 22.74 5.10 6.43
C ARG A 116 22.86 4.04 5.34
N GLY A 117 21.74 3.42 4.96
CA GLY A 117 21.68 2.43 3.88
C GLY A 117 21.43 3.01 2.48
N GLN A 118 21.27 4.33 2.34
CA GLN A 118 21.04 4.96 1.05
C GLN A 118 22.29 4.84 0.18
N ASN A 119 22.12 4.36 -1.04
CA ASN A 119 23.23 4.05 -1.91
C ASN A 119 23.81 5.29 -2.64
N ASP A 120 24.87 5.10 -3.44
CA ASP A 120 25.56 6.17 -4.18
C ASP A 120 24.60 6.92 -5.12
N TRP A 121 23.59 6.24 -5.66
CA TRP A 121 22.59 6.78 -6.57
C TRP A 121 21.43 7.49 -5.89
N GLY A 122 21.23 7.31 -4.58
CA GLY A 122 20.13 7.94 -3.84
C GLY A 122 18.92 7.04 -3.59
N GLY A 123 18.96 5.77 -3.99
CA GLY A 123 17.89 4.80 -3.71
C GLY A 123 18.37 3.63 -2.86
N TRP A 124 17.59 2.55 -2.88
CA TRP A 124 17.84 1.35 -2.07
C TRP A 124 17.63 0.07 -2.88
N GLU A 125 18.27 -1.01 -2.44
CA GLU A 125 17.87 -2.37 -2.80
C GLU A 125 16.80 -2.88 -1.83
N HIS A 126 16.39 -4.12 -2.04
CA HIS A 126 15.48 -4.87 -1.17
C HIS A 126 15.86 -4.81 0.31
N THR A 127 17.15 -4.98 0.62
CA THR A 127 17.67 -5.01 1.97
C THR A 127 18.83 -4.05 2.16
N ILE A 128 19.07 -3.66 3.42
CA ILE A 128 20.31 -2.99 3.84
C ILE A 128 21.05 -3.95 4.76
N ASN A 129 22.24 -4.40 4.35
CA ASN A 129 23.17 -5.11 5.22
C ASN A 129 24.26 -4.15 5.70
N PHE A 130 24.30 -3.86 7.00
CA PHE A 130 25.23 -2.86 7.55
C PHE A 130 26.70 -3.33 7.62
N LYS A 131 26.96 -4.63 7.45
CA LYS A 131 28.33 -5.19 7.32
C LYS A 131 28.80 -5.22 5.87
N HIS A 132 27.89 -5.43 4.93
CA HIS A 132 28.14 -5.57 3.50
C HIS A 132 27.21 -4.67 2.70
N PRO A 133 27.39 -3.33 2.78
CA PRO A 133 26.46 -2.38 2.17
C PRO A 133 26.47 -2.53 0.65
N GLN A 134 25.28 -2.63 0.07
CA GLN A 134 25.06 -2.52 -1.37
C GLN A 134 25.03 -1.03 -1.74
N THR A 135 26.02 -0.56 -2.50
CA THR A 135 26.20 0.88 -2.71
C THR A 135 25.80 1.36 -4.11
N ARG A 136 25.44 0.48 -5.05
CA ARG A 136 25.35 0.86 -6.48
C ARG A 136 24.16 0.35 -7.26
N ARG A 137 23.11 -0.15 -6.60
CA ARG A 137 21.88 -0.57 -7.25
C ARG A 137 20.66 -0.10 -6.49
N VAL A 138 19.71 0.43 -7.22
CA VAL A 138 18.38 0.85 -6.81
C VAL A 138 17.37 -0.13 -7.39
N SER A 139 16.34 -0.42 -6.62
CA SER A 139 15.21 -1.24 -7.05
C SER A 139 13.91 -0.50 -6.79
N PHE A 140 13.06 -0.50 -7.82
CA PHE A 140 11.68 0.00 -7.78
C PHE A 140 10.67 -1.15 -7.63
N ASP A 141 11.17 -2.37 -7.43
CA ASP A 141 10.37 -3.58 -7.20
C ASP A 141 9.71 -3.54 -5.83
N ASP A 142 8.52 -4.14 -5.71
CA ASP A 142 7.77 -4.31 -4.45
C ASP A 142 7.79 -3.08 -3.51
N ASP A 143 7.64 -1.87 -4.08
CA ASP A 143 7.60 -0.61 -3.33
C ASP A 143 8.84 -0.32 -2.47
N GLN A 144 10.00 -0.91 -2.80
CA GLN A 144 11.26 -0.79 -2.04
C GLN A 144 11.70 0.67 -1.89
N THR A 145 12.30 1.25 -2.93
CA THR A 145 12.81 2.63 -2.88
C THR A 145 11.68 3.63 -2.63
N GLN A 146 10.53 3.42 -3.24
CA GLN A 146 9.42 4.36 -3.21
C GLN A 146 8.82 4.50 -1.80
N SER A 147 8.71 3.40 -1.03
CA SER A 147 8.24 3.47 0.36
C SER A 147 9.20 4.15 1.30
N ALA A 148 10.51 3.94 1.13
CA ALA A 148 11.54 4.66 1.86
C ALA A 148 11.38 6.17 1.64
N ILE A 149 11.29 6.62 0.37
CA ILE A 149 11.16 8.05 0.05
C ILE A 149 9.91 8.65 0.69
N ARG A 150 8.73 8.03 0.54
CA ARG A 150 7.49 8.56 1.12
C ARG A 150 7.53 8.62 2.65
N PHE A 151 8.17 7.65 3.30
CA PHE A 151 8.36 7.71 4.74
C PHE A 151 9.28 8.87 5.15
N LEU A 152 10.43 9.03 4.48
CA LEU A 152 11.35 10.12 4.77
C LEU A 152 10.68 11.49 4.56
N MET A 153 9.98 11.69 3.44
CA MET A 153 9.24 12.94 3.17
C MET A 153 8.15 13.23 4.21
N ALA A 154 7.44 12.20 4.67
CA ALA A 154 6.43 12.38 5.71
C ALA A 154 7.06 12.78 7.05
N LEU A 155 8.20 12.17 7.42
CA LEU A 155 8.92 12.53 8.64
C LEU A 155 9.48 13.96 8.59
N ASP A 156 9.96 14.40 7.43
CA ASP A 156 10.49 15.75 7.16
C ASP A 156 9.45 16.85 7.44
N GLN A 157 8.16 16.53 7.47
CA GLN A 157 7.11 17.47 7.87
C GLN A 157 7.02 17.71 9.39
N HIS A 158 7.75 16.92 10.18
CA HIS A 158 7.71 16.93 11.65
C HIS A 158 9.07 17.20 12.29
N VAL A 159 10.16 17.16 11.51
CA VAL A 159 11.52 17.33 12.02
C VAL A 159 12.32 18.22 11.07
N ASP A 160 13.19 19.04 11.62
CA ASP A 160 14.17 19.83 10.90
C ASP A 160 15.54 19.13 11.05
N ASP A 161 16.00 18.43 10.02
CA ASP A 161 17.23 17.64 10.02
C ASP A 161 17.89 17.63 8.63
N ASP A 162 19.06 18.27 8.52
CA ASP A 162 19.81 18.41 7.26
C ASP A 162 20.15 17.06 6.60
N SER A 163 20.39 16.00 7.39
CA SER A 163 20.72 14.68 6.86
C SER A 163 19.50 14.04 6.20
N LEU A 164 18.32 14.22 6.81
CA LEU A 164 17.05 13.79 6.24
C LEU A 164 16.74 14.54 4.94
N THR A 165 16.80 15.87 4.96
CA THR A 165 16.55 16.70 3.77
C THR A 165 17.53 16.37 2.64
N THR A 166 18.81 16.15 2.96
CA THR A 166 19.84 15.75 1.97
C THR A 166 19.50 14.40 1.34
N ALA A 167 19.13 13.40 2.15
CA ALA A 167 18.76 12.07 1.66
C ALA A 167 17.51 12.11 0.76
N ILE A 168 16.50 12.90 1.13
CA ILE A 168 15.26 13.08 0.33
C ILE A 168 15.58 13.72 -1.01
N ASN A 169 16.33 14.82 -1.02
CA ASN A 169 16.70 15.50 -2.26
C ASN A 169 17.47 14.58 -3.21
N LYS A 170 18.42 13.80 -2.67
CA LYS A 170 19.16 12.81 -3.45
C LYS A 170 18.25 11.75 -4.05
N ALA A 171 17.28 11.25 -3.28
CA ALA A 171 16.35 10.22 -3.74
C ALA A 171 15.35 10.73 -4.79
N LEU A 172 14.81 11.95 -4.61
CA LEU A 172 13.91 12.57 -5.58
C LEU A 172 14.62 12.90 -6.89
N GLN A 173 15.87 13.39 -6.83
CA GLN A 173 16.68 13.58 -8.02
C GLN A 173 16.92 12.26 -8.77
N MET A 174 17.25 11.19 -8.04
CA MET A 174 17.39 9.85 -8.61
C MET A 174 16.11 9.36 -9.30
N MET A 175 14.93 9.62 -8.72
CA MET A 175 13.67 9.28 -9.37
C MET A 175 13.45 10.05 -10.67
N LEU A 176 13.87 11.32 -10.74
CA LEU A 176 13.81 12.11 -11.98
C LEU A 176 14.80 11.58 -13.04
N ASP A 177 16.03 11.29 -12.63
CA ASP A 177 17.11 10.81 -13.51
C ASP A 177 16.84 9.42 -14.08
N SER A 178 16.16 8.57 -13.30
CA SER A 178 15.80 7.20 -13.71
C SER A 178 14.51 7.11 -14.52
N GLN A 179 13.73 8.19 -14.62
CA GLN A 179 12.49 8.18 -15.40
C GLN A 179 12.81 8.05 -16.90
N LEU A 180 12.22 7.05 -17.55
CA LEU A 180 12.49 6.74 -18.96
C LEU A 180 11.87 7.79 -19.89
N GLU A 181 12.40 7.91 -21.11
CA GLU A 181 11.90 8.84 -22.13
C GLU A 181 10.40 8.65 -22.44
N ASN A 182 9.93 7.39 -22.38
CA ASN A 182 8.52 7.07 -22.60
C ASN A 182 7.60 7.52 -21.44
N GLY A 183 8.19 7.90 -20.29
CA GLY A 183 7.53 8.42 -19.09
C GLY A 183 7.37 7.40 -17.94
N GLY A 184 7.66 6.12 -18.18
CA GLY A 184 7.67 5.09 -17.13
C GLY A 184 8.95 5.10 -16.28
N TRP A 185 9.05 4.14 -15.37
CA TRP A 185 10.27 3.86 -14.60
C TRP A 185 10.74 2.43 -14.85
N PRO A 186 12.07 2.19 -14.80
CA PRO A 186 12.63 0.86 -14.91
C PRO A 186 12.32 0.03 -13.65
N HIS A 187 12.57 -1.28 -13.72
CA HIS A 187 12.54 -2.14 -12.54
C HIS A 187 13.75 -1.90 -11.62
N LYS A 188 14.93 -1.58 -12.19
CA LYS A 188 16.18 -1.30 -11.47
C LYS A 188 16.91 -0.11 -12.07
N TYR A 189 17.72 0.56 -11.25
CA TYR A 189 18.57 1.67 -11.65
C TYR A 189 19.95 1.60 -10.97
N PRO A 190 21.07 1.95 -11.63
CA PRO A 190 21.22 2.29 -13.05
C PRO A 190 20.94 1.07 -13.93
N VAL A 191 21.02 1.27 -15.25
CA VAL A 191 20.81 0.23 -16.28
C VAL A 191 21.49 -1.09 -15.89
N GLN A 192 20.72 -2.18 -15.85
CA GLN A 192 21.17 -3.52 -15.50
C GLN A 192 21.16 -4.48 -16.70
N GLY A 193 20.52 -4.11 -17.81
CA GLY A 193 20.29 -4.96 -18.97
C GLY A 193 18.99 -5.76 -18.88
N ASN A 194 18.51 -6.21 -20.04
CA ASN A 194 17.32 -7.06 -20.18
C ASN A 194 16.06 -6.38 -19.60
N TYR A 195 15.11 -7.15 -19.08
CA TYR A 195 13.82 -6.65 -18.60
C TYR A 195 13.92 -5.69 -17.42
N HIS A 196 15.07 -5.60 -16.76
CA HIS A 196 15.26 -4.69 -15.64
C HIS A 196 15.21 -3.21 -16.06
N ASP A 197 15.47 -2.92 -17.35
CA ASP A 197 15.50 -1.56 -17.89
C ASP A 197 14.17 -1.15 -18.54
N TYR A 198 13.20 -2.06 -18.61
CA TYR A 198 11.91 -1.80 -19.22
C TYR A 198 11.01 -0.98 -18.31
N ALA A 199 10.06 -0.24 -18.89
CA ALA A 199 9.04 0.42 -18.11
C ALA A 199 8.16 -0.64 -17.41
N THR A 200 8.14 -0.68 -16.07
CA THR A 200 7.61 -1.81 -15.29
C THR A 200 6.42 -1.43 -14.41
N PHE A 201 5.25 -1.99 -14.71
CA PHE A 201 4.09 -2.00 -13.82
C PHE A 201 4.04 -3.23 -12.89
N ASN A 202 4.84 -4.26 -13.18
CA ASN A 202 4.93 -5.44 -12.30
C ASN A 202 5.14 -5.01 -10.86
N ASP A 203 4.43 -5.67 -9.95
CA ASP A 203 4.50 -5.42 -8.51
C ASP A 203 4.39 -3.93 -8.13
N HIS A 204 3.53 -3.21 -8.87
CA HIS A 204 3.21 -1.79 -8.70
C HIS A 204 4.34 -0.79 -9.00
N GLY A 205 5.47 -1.20 -9.59
CA GLY A 205 6.66 -0.33 -9.75
C GLY A 205 6.37 1.12 -10.19
N ILE A 206 5.80 1.31 -11.39
CA ILE A 206 5.38 2.64 -11.87
C ILE A 206 4.27 3.27 -11.03
N ASN A 207 3.30 2.48 -10.55
CA ASN A 207 2.18 2.98 -9.75
C ASN A 207 2.68 3.63 -8.44
N ASP A 208 3.66 3.01 -7.80
CA ASP A 208 4.27 3.51 -6.57
C ASP A 208 5.22 4.67 -6.81
N CYS A 209 5.91 4.71 -7.96
CA CYS A 209 6.64 5.91 -8.37
C CYS A 209 5.69 7.10 -8.53
N ILE A 210 4.54 6.91 -9.18
CA ILE A 210 3.51 7.96 -9.32
C ILE A 210 3.02 8.42 -7.94
N ARG A 211 2.73 7.49 -7.02
CA ARG A 211 2.32 7.81 -5.65
C ARG A 211 3.38 8.65 -4.92
N THR A 212 4.65 8.28 -5.04
CA THR A 212 5.75 9.05 -4.45
C THR A 212 5.89 10.44 -5.05
N MET A 213 5.75 10.58 -6.38
CA MET A 213 5.82 11.90 -7.02
C MET A 213 4.61 12.77 -6.68
N ILE A 214 3.42 12.20 -6.45
CA ILE A 214 2.26 12.94 -5.91
C ILE A 214 2.59 13.50 -4.52
N ASP A 215 3.17 12.70 -3.64
CA ASP A 215 3.57 13.16 -2.30
C ASP A 215 4.67 14.23 -2.37
N ALA A 216 5.64 14.08 -3.28
CA ALA A 216 6.68 15.09 -3.51
C ALA A 216 6.08 16.45 -3.95
N VAL A 217 5.06 16.45 -4.83
CA VAL A 217 4.36 17.69 -5.19
C VAL A 217 3.57 18.25 -4.00
N ARG A 218 2.94 17.40 -3.18
CA ARG A 218 2.18 17.87 -2.01
C ARG A 218 3.06 18.52 -0.94
N TYR A 219 4.23 17.95 -0.68
CA TYR A 219 5.13 18.43 0.37
C TYR A 219 6.05 19.57 -0.09
N TYR A 220 6.53 19.54 -1.33
CA TYR A 220 7.57 20.46 -1.80
C TYR A 220 7.21 21.30 -3.03
N ASP A 221 6.18 20.89 -3.77
CA ASP A 221 5.60 21.61 -4.92
C ASP A 221 6.60 22.20 -5.93
N LYS A 222 7.49 21.37 -6.48
CA LYS A 222 8.40 21.76 -7.57
C LYS A 222 7.88 21.37 -8.95
N GLU A 223 8.15 22.19 -9.96
CA GLU A 223 7.66 21.98 -11.34
C GLU A 223 8.18 20.67 -11.95
N GLU A 224 9.43 20.31 -11.70
CA GLU A 224 10.02 19.04 -12.16
C GLU A 224 9.22 17.79 -11.71
N TYR A 225 8.61 17.83 -10.52
CA TYR A 225 7.79 16.74 -10.02
C TYR A 225 6.43 16.67 -10.75
N ARG A 226 5.86 17.83 -11.08
CA ARG A 226 4.62 17.93 -11.88
C ARG A 226 4.86 17.45 -13.31
N GLU A 227 5.99 17.82 -13.91
CA GLU A 227 6.41 17.34 -15.23
C GLU A 227 6.65 15.83 -15.25
N SER A 228 7.28 15.28 -14.21
CA SER A 228 7.45 13.83 -14.05
C SER A 228 6.09 13.10 -14.02
N LEU A 229 5.09 13.62 -13.29
CA LEU A 229 3.73 13.07 -13.27
C LEU A 229 3.02 13.18 -14.63
N LYS A 230 3.20 14.29 -15.37
CA LYS A 230 2.63 14.44 -16.73
C LYS A 230 3.19 13.37 -17.67
N LYS A 231 4.50 13.12 -17.64
CA LYS A 231 5.16 12.05 -18.41
C LYS A 231 4.60 10.67 -18.06
N ALA A 232 4.49 10.36 -16.77
CA ALA A 232 3.96 9.08 -16.29
C ALA A 232 2.49 8.87 -16.68
N GLY A 233 1.66 9.90 -16.52
CA GLY A 233 0.26 9.88 -16.95
C GLY A 233 0.14 9.66 -18.46
N ARG A 234 0.98 10.30 -19.28
CA ARG A 234 1.04 10.04 -20.73
C ARG A 234 1.43 8.59 -21.03
N PHE A 235 2.46 8.06 -20.36
CA PHE A 235 2.90 6.67 -20.52
C PHE A 235 1.75 5.68 -20.27
N MET A 236 1.01 5.86 -19.18
CA MET A 236 -0.15 5.00 -18.87
C MET A 236 -1.20 5.01 -19.98
N MET A 237 -1.48 6.18 -20.56
CA MET A 237 -2.46 6.31 -21.64
C MET A 237 -2.02 5.62 -22.94
N ILE A 238 -0.76 5.80 -23.34
CA ILE A 238 -0.26 5.27 -24.63
C ILE A 238 0.14 3.80 -24.58
N SER A 239 0.36 3.25 -23.39
CA SER A 239 0.74 1.84 -23.20
C SER A 239 -0.47 0.89 -23.09
N GLN A 240 -1.69 1.42 -22.95
CA GLN A 240 -2.89 0.60 -22.98
C GLN A 240 -3.04 -0.02 -24.37
N LEU A 241 -3.33 -1.32 -24.43
CA LEU A 241 -3.67 -1.95 -25.71
C LEU A 241 -5.02 -1.40 -26.23
N PRO A 242 -5.21 -1.28 -27.55
CA PRO A 242 -6.50 -0.88 -28.10
C PRO A 242 -7.57 -1.97 -27.90
N PRO A 243 -8.87 -1.64 -28.06
CA PRO A 243 -9.92 -2.65 -28.12
C PRO A 243 -9.61 -3.73 -29.17
N PRO A 244 -10.01 -5.00 -28.93
CA PRO A 244 -10.89 -5.44 -27.84
C PRO A 244 -10.19 -5.69 -26.49
N GLN A 245 -8.85 -5.68 -26.44
CA GLN A 245 -8.06 -6.14 -25.27
C GLN A 245 -7.45 -4.98 -24.48
N SER A 246 -8.29 -4.07 -23.97
CA SER A 246 -7.87 -2.79 -23.40
C SER A 246 -7.26 -2.85 -21.99
N GLY A 247 -6.25 -3.69 -21.80
CA GLY A 247 -5.48 -3.79 -20.55
C GLY A 247 -4.03 -3.36 -20.72
N TRP A 248 -3.22 -3.63 -19.69
CA TRP A 248 -1.78 -3.38 -19.68
C TRP A 248 -0.98 -4.65 -19.40
N ALA A 249 0.22 -4.71 -19.97
CA ALA A 249 1.22 -5.73 -19.66
C ALA A 249 2.00 -5.38 -18.38
N GLN A 250 2.72 -6.37 -17.83
CA GLN A 250 3.59 -6.15 -16.68
C GLN A 250 4.76 -5.20 -16.99
N GLN A 251 5.32 -5.25 -18.21
CA GLN A 251 6.42 -4.40 -18.63
C GLN A 251 6.43 -4.14 -20.13
N TYR A 252 7.02 -3.01 -20.51
CA TYR A 252 7.11 -2.53 -21.89
C TYR A 252 8.54 -2.13 -22.26
N ASN A 253 9.00 -2.59 -23.42
CA ASN A 253 10.28 -2.14 -23.96
C ASN A 253 10.22 -0.67 -24.45
N ALA A 254 11.33 -0.15 -24.97
CA ALA A 254 11.42 1.22 -25.48
C ALA A 254 10.43 1.54 -26.62
N TYR A 255 9.92 0.51 -27.32
CA TYR A 255 8.96 0.63 -28.43
C TYR A 255 7.50 0.46 -27.99
N LEU A 256 7.21 0.49 -26.68
CA LEU A 256 5.88 0.27 -26.09
C LEU A 256 5.29 -1.11 -26.42
N GLN A 257 6.15 -2.11 -26.63
CA GLN A 257 5.70 -3.48 -26.82
C GLN A 257 5.74 -4.22 -25.48
N PRO A 258 4.68 -4.97 -25.11
CA PRO A 258 4.75 -5.95 -24.04
C PRO A 258 5.99 -6.83 -24.20
N ALA A 259 6.73 -7.04 -23.11
CA ALA A 259 8.01 -7.74 -23.18
C ALA A 259 8.11 -8.86 -22.15
N TRP A 260 9.00 -9.83 -22.42
CA TRP A 260 9.37 -10.85 -21.45
C TRP A 260 10.00 -10.20 -20.22
N ALA A 261 9.68 -10.72 -19.04
CA ALA A 261 10.50 -10.54 -17.84
C ALA A 261 11.29 -11.82 -17.58
N ARG A 262 10.97 -12.54 -16.50
CA ARG A 262 11.54 -13.85 -16.23
C ARG A 262 11.08 -14.86 -17.29
N ASP A 263 11.75 -16.00 -17.36
CA ASP A 263 11.47 -17.07 -18.33
C ASP A 263 10.06 -17.68 -18.23
N PHE A 264 9.31 -17.39 -17.17
CA PHE A 264 7.92 -17.76 -16.99
C PHE A 264 6.92 -16.58 -17.05
N GLU A 265 7.39 -15.39 -17.47
CA GLU A 265 6.60 -14.16 -17.57
C GLU A 265 6.60 -13.63 -19.01
N PRO A 266 5.71 -14.15 -19.87
CA PRO A 266 5.67 -13.82 -21.28
C PRO A 266 5.11 -12.40 -21.55
N PRO A 267 5.36 -11.83 -22.75
CA PRO A 267 4.61 -10.71 -23.29
C PRO A 267 3.12 -11.05 -23.31
N ALA A 268 2.36 -10.42 -22.41
CA ALA A 268 0.95 -10.70 -22.22
C ALA A 268 0.28 -9.53 -21.51
N VAL A 269 -1.04 -9.41 -21.70
CA VAL A 269 -1.84 -8.47 -20.91
C VAL A 269 -2.06 -9.08 -19.53
N CYS A 270 -1.89 -8.27 -18.48
CA CYS A 270 -1.98 -8.69 -17.10
C CYS A 270 -3.21 -8.07 -16.40
N PRO A 271 -4.23 -8.87 -16.04
CA PRO A 271 -5.43 -8.37 -15.38
C PRO A 271 -5.17 -7.68 -14.03
N ALA A 272 -4.24 -8.20 -13.22
CA ALA A 272 -3.89 -7.59 -11.93
C ALA A 272 -3.27 -6.20 -12.10
N VAL A 273 -2.32 -6.06 -13.03
CA VAL A 273 -1.74 -4.76 -13.42
C VAL A 273 -2.81 -3.82 -13.97
N THR A 274 -3.72 -4.34 -14.79
CA THR A 274 -4.81 -3.54 -15.35
C THR A 274 -5.69 -2.95 -14.24
N VAL A 275 -6.10 -3.75 -13.25
CA VAL A 275 -6.85 -3.26 -12.07
C VAL A 275 -6.07 -2.20 -11.29
N ASN A 276 -4.76 -2.39 -11.09
CA ASN A 276 -3.90 -1.40 -10.44
C ASN A 276 -3.88 -0.06 -11.21
N ASN A 277 -3.75 -0.13 -12.53
CA ASN A 277 -3.73 1.05 -13.39
C ASN A 277 -5.05 1.82 -13.37
N LEU A 278 -6.21 1.15 -13.19
CA LEU A 278 -7.48 1.84 -12.98
C LEU A 278 -7.43 2.74 -11.75
N PHE A 279 -6.91 2.23 -10.63
CA PHE A 279 -6.78 3.01 -9.39
C PHE A 279 -5.82 4.19 -9.58
N THR A 280 -4.64 3.96 -10.16
CA THR A 280 -3.65 5.03 -10.38
C THR A 280 -4.14 6.10 -11.35
N LEU A 281 -4.89 5.74 -12.41
CA LEU A 281 -5.52 6.73 -13.28
C LEU A 281 -6.56 7.58 -12.53
N MET A 282 -7.34 6.97 -11.64
CA MET A 282 -8.27 7.70 -10.76
C MET A 282 -7.55 8.55 -9.70
N ASP A 283 -6.37 8.15 -9.23
CA ASP A 283 -5.52 8.94 -8.32
C ASP A 283 -4.95 10.16 -9.05
N LEU A 284 -4.42 9.98 -10.27
CA LEU A 284 -3.98 11.08 -11.13
C LEU A 284 -5.11 12.05 -11.45
N TYR A 285 -6.32 11.55 -11.77
CA TYR A 285 -7.50 12.40 -11.93
C TYR A 285 -7.81 13.18 -10.66
N ALA A 286 -7.87 12.52 -9.50
CA ALA A 286 -8.16 13.18 -8.23
C ALA A 286 -7.12 14.26 -7.87
N PHE A 287 -5.86 14.04 -8.27
CA PHE A 287 -4.77 14.96 -8.00
C PHE A 287 -4.71 16.15 -8.98
N THR A 288 -4.97 15.91 -10.26
CA THR A 288 -4.77 16.91 -11.34
C THR A 288 -6.06 17.53 -11.86
N ASN A 289 -7.20 16.95 -11.53
CA ASN A 289 -8.51 17.23 -12.14
C ASN A 289 -8.54 17.05 -13.68
N ASN A 290 -7.58 16.30 -14.25
CA ASN A 290 -7.52 16.06 -15.68
C ASN A 290 -8.36 14.83 -16.06
N SER A 291 -9.54 15.07 -16.63
CA SER A 291 -10.49 14.03 -17.04
C SER A 291 -9.97 13.09 -18.14
N LEU A 292 -8.87 13.43 -18.83
CA LEU A 292 -8.25 12.54 -19.81
C LEU A 292 -7.82 11.21 -19.19
N TYR A 293 -7.40 11.20 -17.92
CA TYR A 293 -7.00 9.97 -17.22
C TYR A 293 -8.17 9.01 -16.98
N LEU A 294 -9.42 9.48 -17.07
CA LEU A 294 -10.59 8.64 -16.91
C LEU A 294 -10.99 7.89 -18.20
N LYS A 295 -10.49 8.32 -19.36
CA LYS A 295 -10.86 7.77 -20.68
C LYS A 295 -10.55 6.27 -20.85
N PRO A 296 -9.41 5.72 -20.38
CA PRO A 296 -9.06 4.30 -20.54
C PRO A 296 -9.96 3.32 -19.76
N ILE A 297 -10.59 3.81 -18.68
CA ILE A 297 -11.16 2.97 -17.63
C ILE A 297 -12.34 2.11 -18.11
N PRO A 298 -13.33 2.63 -18.88
CA PRO A 298 -14.48 1.84 -19.32
C PRO A 298 -14.09 0.61 -20.15
N ASP A 299 -13.19 0.77 -21.12
CA ASP A 299 -12.78 -0.33 -21.99
C ASP A 299 -11.97 -1.39 -21.25
N ALA A 300 -11.14 -0.97 -20.29
CA ALA A 300 -10.41 -1.88 -19.41
C ALA A 300 -11.34 -2.67 -18.49
N ILE A 301 -12.36 -2.02 -17.90
CA ILE A 301 -13.37 -2.70 -17.09
C ILE A 301 -14.14 -3.74 -17.91
N ARG A 302 -14.59 -3.36 -19.11
CA ARG A 302 -15.28 -4.28 -20.03
C ARG A 302 -14.41 -5.51 -20.33
N TRP A 303 -13.15 -5.29 -20.71
CA TRP A 303 -12.21 -6.38 -21.00
C TRP A 303 -12.01 -7.30 -19.78
N LEU A 304 -11.83 -6.74 -18.58
CA LEU A 304 -11.68 -7.51 -17.35
C LEU A 304 -12.92 -8.37 -17.03
N ASP A 305 -14.13 -7.90 -17.34
CA ASP A 305 -15.35 -8.69 -17.17
C ASP A 305 -15.43 -9.86 -18.17
N GLU A 306 -15.02 -9.64 -19.42
CA GLU A 306 -15.06 -10.63 -20.50
C GLU A 306 -14.07 -11.80 -20.29
N ILE A 307 -12.87 -11.52 -19.77
CA ILE A 307 -11.78 -12.50 -19.62
C ILE A 307 -11.81 -13.28 -18.30
N ARG A 308 -12.90 -13.18 -17.55
CA ARG A 308 -13.06 -13.94 -16.30
C ARG A 308 -13.11 -15.44 -16.61
N LEU A 309 -12.25 -16.21 -15.96
CA LEU A 309 -12.17 -17.66 -16.14
C LEU A 309 -13.42 -18.37 -15.59
N PRO A 310 -13.75 -19.58 -16.08
CA PRO A 310 -14.89 -20.36 -15.58
C PRO A 310 -14.86 -20.63 -14.06
N ASN A 311 -13.67 -20.68 -13.46
CA ASN A 311 -13.51 -20.85 -12.01
C ASN A 311 -13.71 -19.55 -11.21
N GLY A 312 -14.11 -18.46 -11.87
CA GLY A 312 -14.39 -17.16 -11.27
C GLY A 312 -13.16 -16.30 -10.99
N LYS A 313 -11.95 -16.73 -11.36
CA LYS A 313 -10.67 -16.02 -11.23
C LYS A 313 -10.24 -15.35 -12.54
N TRP A 314 -9.08 -14.73 -12.53
CA TRP A 314 -8.40 -14.13 -13.68
C TRP A 314 -7.00 -14.72 -13.81
N ALA A 315 -6.61 -15.11 -15.03
CA ALA A 315 -5.24 -15.49 -15.33
C ALA A 315 -4.30 -14.29 -15.13
N ARG A 316 -3.07 -14.52 -14.65
CA ARG A 316 -2.05 -13.46 -14.53
C ARG A 316 -1.57 -12.99 -15.90
N PHE A 317 -1.54 -13.89 -16.87
CA PHE A 317 -1.11 -13.64 -18.23
C PHE A 317 -2.21 -14.01 -19.22
N VAL A 318 -2.60 -13.05 -20.04
CA VAL A 318 -3.58 -13.22 -21.11
C VAL A 318 -2.91 -12.95 -22.45
N ALA A 319 -2.95 -13.95 -23.34
CA ALA A 319 -2.37 -13.90 -24.67
C ALA A 319 -2.91 -12.70 -25.45
N ILE A 320 -2.01 -12.01 -26.13
CA ILE A 320 -2.35 -10.84 -26.94
C ILE A 320 -3.14 -11.32 -28.17
N GLY A 321 -4.29 -10.69 -28.41
CA GLY A 321 -5.15 -10.93 -29.56
C GLY A 321 -6.19 -12.06 -29.40
N THR A 322 -6.00 -12.99 -28.47
CA THR A 322 -6.91 -14.15 -28.31
C THR A 322 -7.73 -14.13 -27.02
N GLY A 323 -7.24 -13.47 -25.97
CA GLY A 323 -7.91 -13.51 -24.65
C GLY A 323 -7.66 -14.81 -23.86
N GLU A 324 -6.83 -15.72 -24.37
CA GLU A 324 -6.53 -17.00 -23.72
C GLU A 324 -5.56 -16.83 -22.54
N ALA A 325 -5.73 -17.64 -21.49
CA ALA A 325 -4.78 -17.69 -20.38
C ALA A 325 -3.44 -18.32 -20.82
N LEU A 326 -2.34 -17.79 -20.28
CA LEU A 326 -0.99 -18.31 -20.50
C LEU A 326 -0.36 -18.82 -19.21
N TYR A 327 0.20 -20.03 -19.27
CA TYR A 327 0.94 -20.66 -18.19
C TYR A 327 2.30 -21.10 -18.72
N PHE A 328 3.36 -20.71 -18.00
CA PHE A 328 4.74 -21.02 -18.38
C PHE A 328 5.52 -21.50 -17.18
N ASP A 329 6.25 -22.60 -17.31
CA ASP A 329 7.29 -22.99 -16.36
C ASP A 329 8.62 -22.29 -16.68
N ARG A 330 9.60 -22.48 -15.80
CA ARG A 330 10.99 -22.09 -16.06
C ARG A 330 11.49 -22.72 -17.36
N GLY A 331 12.40 -22.01 -18.04
CA GLY A 331 12.89 -22.39 -19.36
C GLY A 331 11.92 -22.05 -20.51
N ARG A 332 10.92 -21.19 -20.28
CA ARG A 332 9.89 -20.82 -21.27
C ARG A 332 9.06 -21.99 -21.76
N ILE A 333 8.80 -22.96 -20.88
CA ILE A 333 7.99 -24.14 -21.20
C ILE A 333 6.52 -23.77 -21.05
N ARG A 334 5.79 -23.63 -22.17
CA ARG A 334 4.34 -23.40 -22.15
C ARG A 334 3.62 -24.68 -21.72
N VAL A 335 2.68 -24.54 -20.79
CA VAL A 335 1.76 -25.62 -20.36
C VAL A 335 0.31 -25.17 -20.55
N ASN A 336 -0.64 -26.11 -20.54
CA ASN A 336 -2.04 -25.80 -20.84
C ASN A 336 -2.86 -25.41 -19.61
N SER A 337 -2.40 -25.81 -18.42
CA SER A 337 -3.12 -25.60 -17.17
C SER A 337 -2.15 -25.38 -16.00
N THR A 338 -2.66 -24.85 -14.89
CA THR A 338 -1.86 -24.67 -13.67
C THR A 338 -1.44 -25.99 -13.03
N ASP A 339 -2.14 -27.10 -13.31
CA ASP A 339 -1.83 -28.43 -12.79
C ASP A 339 -0.57 -29.05 -13.41
N GLU A 340 -0.26 -28.67 -14.66
CA GLU A 340 0.92 -29.11 -15.41
C GLU A 340 2.22 -28.37 -15.01
N LEU A 341 2.12 -27.30 -14.21
CA LEU A 341 3.28 -26.57 -13.71
C LEU A 341 4.07 -27.41 -12.69
N HIS A 342 5.40 -27.29 -12.73
CA HIS A 342 6.27 -27.82 -11.69
C HIS A 342 5.83 -27.29 -10.31
N ILE A 343 5.88 -28.16 -9.30
CA ILE A 343 5.34 -27.88 -7.96
C ILE A 343 5.80 -26.54 -7.38
N GLU A 344 7.08 -26.19 -7.57
CA GLU A 344 7.66 -24.91 -7.14
C GLU A 344 7.02 -23.68 -7.80
N ARG A 345 6.64 -23.75 -9.08
CA ARG A 345 5.92 -22.67 -9.77
C ARG A 345 4.45 -22.67 -9.41
N ARG A 346 3.81 -23.85 -9.44
CA ARG A 346 2.38 -24.02 -9.13
C ARG A 346 1.98 -23.47 -7.76
N THR A 347 2.86 -23.61 -6.78
CA THR A 347 2.58 -23.20 -5.39
C THR A 347 3.33 -21.93 -4.96
N GLY A 348 4.39 -21.57 -5.68
CA GLY A 348 5.21 -20.40 -5.37
C GLY A 348 4.84 -19.14 -6.14
N TYR A 349 3.99 -19.24 -7.16
CA TYR A 349 3.63 -18.11 -8.03
C TYR A 349 2.14 -18.14 -8.40
N GLY A 350 1.47 -17.00 -8.23
CA GLY A 350 0.03 -16.88 -8.49
C GLY A 350 -0.26 -16.69 -9.99
N TYR A 351 -0.51 -17.78 -10.71
CA TYR A 351 -0.95 -17.73 -12.13
C TYR A 351 -2.42 -17.38 -12.29
N GLU A 352 -3.25 -17.59 -11.26
CA GLU A 352 -4.66 -17.25 -11.28
C GLU A 352 -5.06 -16.58 -9.97
N SER A 353 -5.64 -15.39 -10.05
CA SER A 353 -5.97 -14.55 -8.90
C SER A 353 -7.45 -14.20 -8.86
N ASN A 354 -8.04 -14.14 -7.65
CA ASN A 354 -9.38 -13.61 -7.47
C ASN A 354 -9.31 -12.07 -7.40
N LEU A 355 -9.76 -11.41 -8.47
CA LEU A 355 -9.78 -9.95 -8.57
C LEU A 355 -11.16 -9.34 -8.32
N ALA A 356 -12.19 -10.15 -8.03
CA ALA A 356 -13.59 -9.71 -8.02
C ALA A 356 -13.83 -8.52 -7.07
N VAL A 357 -13.32 -8.59 -5.84
CA VAL A 357 -13.48 -7.51 -4.85
C VAL A 357 -12.77 -6.24 -5.30
N ARG A 358 -11.52 -6.34 -5.77
CA ARG A 358 -10.74 -5.18 -6.19
C ARG A 358 -11.30 -4.53 -7.46
N LEU A 359 -11.76 -5.35 -8.42
CA LEU A 359 -12.41 -4.87 -9.62
C LEU A 359 -13.74 -4.18 -9.27
N GLN A 360 -14.53 -4.75 -8.37
CA GLN A 360 -15.76 -4.09 -7.92
C GLN A 360 -15.46 -2.74 -7.24
N GLN A 361 -14.44 -2.68 -6.37
CA GLN A 361 -14.00 -1.42 -5.77
C GLN A 361 -13.57 -0.39 -6.83
N ALA A 362 -12.90 -0.81 -7.90
CA ALA A 362 -12.54 0.07 -9.00
C ALA A 362 -13.79 0.59 -9.75
N LYS A 363 -14.75 -0.30 -10.03
CA LYS A 363 -16.05 0.06 -10.64
C LYS A 363 -16.84 1.05 -9.79
N ASP A 364 -16.92 0.80 -8.49
CA ASP A 364 -17.65 1.63 -7.54
C ASP A 364 -16.99 3.02 -7.43
N ARG A 365 -15.65 3.06 -7.32
CA ARG A 365 -14.89 4.32 -7.29
C ARG A 365 -15.09 5.11 -8.59
N PHE A 366 -15.00 4.45 -9.74
CA PHE A 366 -15.18 5.10 -11.04
C PHE A 366 -16.61 5.64 -11.22
N SER A 367 -17.62 4.85 -10.84
CA SER A 367 -19.02 5.26 -10.88
C SER A 367 -19.26 6.46 -9.95
N ALA A 368 -18.68 6.45 -8.74
CA ALA A 368 -18.75 7.58 -7.82
C ALA A 368 -18.08 8.84 -8.38
N ILE A 369 -16.96 8.72 -9.10
CA ILE A 369 -16.32 9.86 -9.78
C ILE A 369 -17.24 10.43 -10.87
N ARG A 370 -17.82 9.57 -11.72
CA ARG A 370 -18.74 9.99 -12.78
C ARG A 370 -20.02 10.63 -12.21
N ASN A 371 -20.57 10.06 -11.14
CA ASN A 371 -21.82 10.52 -10.53
C ASN A 371 -21.63 11.80 -9.69
N LYS A 372 -20.46 12.03 -9.09
CA LYS A 372 -20.14 13.30 -8.41
C LYS A 372 -19.97 14.48 -9.35
N SER A 373 -19.83 14.23 -10.65
CA SER A 373 -20.04 15.28 -11.67
C SER A 373 -21.51 15.72 -11.75
N THR A 374 -22.45 15.04 -11.07
CA THR A 374 -23.90 15.32 -11.13
C THR A 374 -24.61 15.41 -9.76
N THR A 375 -24.10 14.86 -8.65
CA THR A 375 -24.72 15.00 -7.30
C THR A 375 -23.75 14.68 -6.15
N THR A 376 -23.96 15.32 -5.00
CA THR A 376 -23.16 15.23 -3.75
C THR A 376 -23.11 13.82 -3.14
N LYS A 377 -21.96 13.46 -2.54
CA LYS A 377 -21.61 12.17 -1.90
C LYS A 377 -22.74 11.59 -1.02
N PRO A 378 -23.04 10.27 -1.09
CA PRO A 378 -23.43 9.53 0.09
C PRO A 378 -22.17 9.31 0.92
N GLU A 379 -22.05 10.07 2.00
CA GLU A 379 -21.08 9.80 3.05
C GLU A 379 -21.43 8.44 3.66
N VAL A 380 -20.56 7.43 3.54
CA VAL A 380 -20.66 6.27 4.43
C VAL A 380 -20.61 6.87 5.83
N SER A 381 -21.72 6.79 6.57
CA SER A 381 -21.84 7.57 7.80
C SER A 381 -20.65 7.23 8.69
N ARG A 382 -20.01 8.26 9.24
CA ARG A 382 -18.90 8.14 10.20
C ARG A 382 -19.20 7.08 11.27
N GLU A 383 -20.47 6.98 11.68
CA GLU A 383 -20.98 5.95 12.58
C GLU A 383 -20.72 4.53 12.06
N HIS A 384 -21.03 4.22 10.81
CA HIS A 384 -20.79 2.89 10.24
C HIS A 384 -19.29 2.53 10.20
N GLN A 385 -18.43 3.50 9.88
CA GLN A 385 -16.97 3.29 9.91
C GLN A 385 -16.46 3.03 11.33
N LEU A 386 -16.96 3.81 12.30
CA LEU A 386 -16.63 3.66 13.70
C LEU A 386 -17.05 2.28 14.24
N GLN A 387 -18.27 1.82 13.91
CA GLN A 387 -18.76 0.51 14.35
C GLN A 387 -17.90 -0.65 13.82
N LYS A 388 -17.47 -0.57 12.56
CA LYS A 388 -16.56 -1.57 11.98
C LYS A 388 -15.21 -1.59 12.72
N LEU A 389 -14.66 -0.41 13.03
CA LEU A 389 -13.39 -0.28 13.74
C LEU A 389 -13.49 -0.75 15.20
N ILE A 390 -14.61 -0.53 15.89
CA ILE A 390 -14.82 -1.00 17.27
C ILE A 390 -14.62 -2.51 17.38
N SER A 391 -15.20 -3.30 16.46
CA SER A 391 -15.03 -4.75 16.45
C SER A 391 -13.56 -5.16 16.24
N GLU A 392 -12.88 -4.51 15.30
CA GLU A 392 -11.47 -4.78 15.01
C GLU A 392 -10.55 -4.40 16.18
N VAL A 393 -10.75 -3.23 16.78
CA VAL A 393 -9.97 -2.74 17.93
C VAL A 393 -10.12 -3.67 19.13
N LYS A 394 -11.32 -4.14 19.45
CA LYS A 394 -11.52 -5.10 20.55
C LYS A 394 -10.68 -6.37 20.37
N VAL A 395 -10.61 -6.89 19.15
CA VAL A 395 -9.78 -8.07 18.83
C VAL A 395 -8.29 -7.75 18.97
N ILE A 396 -7.86 -6.57 18.49
CA ILE A 396 -6.45 -6.14 18.59
C ILE A 396 -6.01 -6.00 20.05
N LEU A 397 -6.83 -5.36 20.89
CA LEU A 397 -6.53 -5.17 22.31
C LEU A 397 -6.46 -6.51 23.05
N ALA A 398 -7.41 -7.42 22.81
CA ALA A 398 -7.43 -8.73 23.45
C ALA A 398 -6.26 -9.64 23.03
N ALA A 399 -5.68 -9.40 21.84
CA ALA A 399 -4.57 -10.19 21.31
C ALA A 399 -3.18 -9.64 21.69
N GLN A 400 -3.09 -8.47 22.30
CA GLN A 400 -1.82 -7.92 22.78
C GLN A 400 -1.43 -8.59 24.10
N ASP A 401 -0.21 -9.12 24.19
CA ASP A 401 0.27 -9.70 25.43
C ASP A 401 0.84 -8.66 26.40
N GLU A 402 1.21 -9.10 27.60
CA GLU A 402 1.77 -8.26 28.67
C GLU A 402 3.08 -7.54 28.31
N HIS A 403 3.76 -7.98 27.25
CA HIS A 403 4.97 -7.33 26.72
C HIS A 403 4.66 -6.35 25.57
N GLY A 404 3.39 -6.14 25.23
CA GLY A 404 2.97 -5.29 24.13
C GLY A 404 2.98 -5.97 22.75
N ARG A 405 3.16 -7.29 22.68
CA ARG A 405 3.35 -8.02 21.42
C ARG A 405 2.04 -8.53 20.84
N TRP A 406 1.99 -8.61 19.52
CA TRP A 406 0.99 -9.40 18.79
C TRP A 406 1.66 -10.61 18.14
N VAL A 407 1.63 -11.75 18.83
CA VAL A 407 2.27 -13.00 18.36
C VAL A 407 1.35 -13.72 17.39
N THR A 408 1.84 -13.99 16.18
CA THR A 408 1.17 -14.89 15.23
C THR A 408 1.51 -16.32 15.60
N LYS A 409 0.53 -17.04 16.16
CA LYS A 409 0.69 -18.42 16.60
C LYS A 409 0.69 -19.40 15.42
N ASN A 410 1.55 -20.41 15.49
CA ASN A 410 1.64 -21.49 14.50
C ASN A 410 1.75 -20.99 13.05
N ASP A 411 2.55 -19.95 12.83
CA ASP A 411 2.72 -19.38 11.50
C ASP A 411 3.50 -20.35 10.60
N ARG A 412 3.03 -20.51 9.35
CA ARG A 412 3.55 -21.50 8.40
C ARG A 412 4.34 -20.78 7.31
N PHE A 413 5.60 -21.16 7.13
CA PHE A 413 6.49 -20.57 6.12
C PHE A 413 7.43 -21.61 5.49
N LYS A 414 7.97 -21.29 4.31
CA LYS A 414 8.80 -22.23 3.54
C LYS A 414 10.02 -22.66 4.36
N LYS A 415 10.29 -23.96 4.42
CA LYS A 415 11.53 -24.47 4.99
C LYS A 415 12.69 -23.99 4.10
N TYR A 416 13.54 -23.13 4.66
CA TYR A 416 14.70 -22.61 3.96
C TYR A 416 15.88 -23.56 4.12
N VAL A 417 16.46 -23.96 2.98
CA VAL A 417 17.72 -24.69 2.92
C VAL A 417 18.60 -23.95 1.91
N PRO A 418 19.73 -23.34 2.35
CA PRO A 418 20.61 -22.60 1.46
C PRO A 418 21.01 -23.42 0.22
N GLY A 419 20.88 -22.83 -0.96
CA GLY A 419 21.29 -23.46 -2.23
C GLY A 419 20.36 -24.57 -2.75
N VAL A 420 19.27 -24.90 -2.05
CA VAL A 420 18.36 -25.97 -2.46
C VAL A 420 17.02 -25.38 -2.93
N ARG A 421 16.58 -25.81 -4.13
CA ARG A 421 15.25 -25.46 -4.65
C ARG A 421 14.20 -26.01 -3.71
N TRP A 422 13.27 -25.14 -3.29
CA TRP A 422 12.24 -25.51 -2.35
C TRP A 422 11.39 -26.70 -2.87
N ASN A 423 11.22 -27.70 -2.02
CA ASN A 423 10.65 -29.00 -2.35
C ASN A 423 9.19 -29.19 -1.89
N GLY A 424 8.53 -28.13 -1.40
CA GLY A 424 7.17 -28.22 -0.86
C GLY A 424 7.08 -28.24 0.67
N GLU A 425 8.21 -28.32 1.38
CA GLU A 425 8.21 -28.42 2.85
C GLU A 425 8.00 -27.08 3.55
N TYR A 426 7.18 -27.07 4.60
CA TYR A 426 6.96 -25.90 5.44
C TYR A 426 7.42 -26.16 6.87
N ARG A 427 7.83 -25.09 7.54
CA ARG A 427 8.03 -25.06 8.99
C ARG A 427 6.87 -24.29 9.63
N VAL A 428 6.57 -24.64 10.88
CA VAL A 428 5.58 -23.95 11.72
C VAL A 428 6.28 -23.42 12.96
N ALA A 429 6.08 -22.14 13.28
CA ALA A 429 6.59 -21.52 14.50
C ALA A 429 5.78 -20.27 14.85
N ASP A 430 5.83 -19.85 16.11
CA ASP A 430 5.30 -18.55 16.53
C ASP A 430 6.22 -17.43 16.00
N ARG A 431 5.61 -16.37 15.43
CA ARG A 431 6.36 -15.23 14.89
C ARG A 431 5.74 -13.89 15.28
N ILE A 432 6.59 -12.89 15.45
CA ILE A 432 6.21 -11.48 15.51
C ILE A 432 6.42 -10.91 14.11
N LYS A 433 5.41 -10.24 13.57
CA LYS A 433 5.38 -9.83 12.16
C LYS A 433 5.18 -8.33 12.05
N SER A 434 6.04 -7.65 11.31
CA SER A 434 5.93 -6.21 11.02
C SER A 434 4.59 -5.89 10.34
N SER A 435 4.08 -6.78 9.49
CA SER A 435 2.74 -6.63 8.89
C SER A 435 1.60 -6.60 9.92
N VAL A 436 1.67 -7.44 10.97
CA VAL A 436 0.66 -7.48 12.03
C VAL A 436 0.75 -6.22 12.89
N PHE A 437 1.96 -5.82 13.26
CA PHE A 437 2.21 -4.58 13.99
C PHE A 437 1.69 -3.35 13.23
N ASN A 438 2.11 -3.18 11.97
CA ASN A 438 1.70 -2.05 11.14
C ASN A 438 0.17 -1.99 11.02
N ARG A 439 -0.50 -3.13 10.75
CA ARG A 439 -1.97 -3.17 10.66
C ARG A 439 -2.62 -2.77 11.99
N ASN A 440 -2.18 -3.36 13.10
CA ASN A 440 -2.83 -3.18 14.39
C ASN A 440 -2.68 -1.74 14.89
N ILE A 441 -1.48 -1.16 14.85
CA ILE A 441 -1.27 0.24 15.24
C ILE A 441 -2.08 1.18 14.33
N ASN A 442 -2.12 0.94 13.02
CA ASN A 442 -2.91 1.75 12.10
C ASN A 442 -4.42 1.71 12.40
N ALA A 443 -4.97 0.55 12.76
CA ALA A 443 -6.37 0.42 13.14
C ALA A 443 -6.68 1.13 14.48
N LEU A 444 -5.78 1.00 15.47
CA LEU A 444 -5.90 1.71 16.75
C LEU A 444 -5.82 3.24 16.56
N CYS A 445 -4.91 3.72 15.72
CA CYS A 445 -4.81 5.14 15.34
C CYS A 445 -6.09 5.63 14.66
N ALA A 446 -6.60 4.89 13.67
CA ALA A 446 -7.83 5.23 12.95
C ALA A 446 -9.05 5.34 13.88
N TYR A 447 -9.15 4.45 14.87
CA TYR A 447 -10.18 4.53 15.90
C TYR A 447 -10.09 5.84 16.71
N LEU A 448 -8.90 6.18 17.20
CA LEU A 448 -8.69 7.40 17.97
C LEU A 448 -9.01 8.67 17.16
N GLU A 449 -8.56 8.75 15.91
CA GLU A 449 -8.86 9.85 14.97
C GLU A 449 -10.38 10.05 14.86
N LEU A 450 -11.13 8.97 14.56
CA LEU A 450 -12.58 9.04 14.43
C LEU A 450 -13.29 9.38 15.75
N THR A 451 -12.74 9.02 16.90
CA THR A 451 -13.36 9.38 18.20
C THR A 451 -13.10 10.81 18.65
N LYS A 452 -11.97 11.43 18.25
CA LYS A 452 -11.58 12.79 18.64
C LYS A 452 -12.36 13.89 17.92
N GLU A 453 -12.85 13.64 16.70
CA GLU A 453 -13.65 14.59 15.92
C GLU A 453 -15.11 14.73 16.43
N ARG A 454 -15.34 14.78 17.75
CA ARG A 454 -16.68 14.91 18.36
C ARG A 454 -16.92 16.30 18.92
#